data_AF-A0A2S1H133-F1
#
_entry.id   AF-A0A2S1H133-F1
#
_cell.length_a   1.000
_cell.length_b   1.000
_cell.length_c   1.000
_cell.angle_alpha   90.00
_cell.angle_beta   90.00
_cell.angle_gamma   90.00
#
_symmetry.space_group_name_H-M   'P 1'
#
loop_
_entity.id
_entity.type
_entity.pdbx_description
1 polymer ?
#
loop_
_entity_poly.entity_id
_entity_poly.type
_entity_poly.pdbx_seq_one_letter_code
_entity_poly.pdbx_strand_id
1 'polypeptide(L)'
;MESKVALIASISSSPYLLAKAGVLKGKKYTVGLTEQARETLGIFEREHYSDNLVVQDGKLITATGSGFIQFGTLIGKALNLSFDERWYQG
;
A
#
# COMPACT_ATOMS: atom_id res chain seq x y z
N MET A 1 27.35 6.92 8.54
CA MET A 1 26.33 5.84 8.53
C MET A 1 25.25 6.29 7.57
N GLU A 2 25.00 5.54 6.49
CA GLU A 2 23.83 5.82 5.65
C GLU A 2 22.56 5.55 6.46
N SER A 3 21.65 6.51 6.50
CA SER A 3 20.33 6.33 7.11
C SER A 3 19.60 5.22 6.34
N LYS A 4 19.37 4.09 7.00
CA LYS A 4 18.58 2.98 6.45
C LYS A 4 17.17 3.49 6.21
N VAL A 5 16.81 3.76 4.95
CA VAL A 5 15.49 4.29 4.66
C VAL A 5 14.47 3.15 4.66
N ALA A 6 13.48 3.22 5.55
CA ALA A 6 12.47 2.19 5.70
C ALA A 6 11.44 2.22 4.55
N LEU A 7 11.06 1.03 4.08
CA LEU A 7 9.90 0.81 3.23
C LEU A 7 8.67 0.62 4.13
N ILE A 8 7.57 1.31 3.81
CA ILE A 8 6.27 1.12 4.47
C ILE A 8 5.36 0.39 3.49
N ALA A 9 4.88 -0.80 3.83
CA ALA A 9 3.98 -1.58 2.99
C ALA A 9 2.77 -2.05 3.78
N SER A 10 1.56 -1.89 3.22
CA SER A 10 0.31 -2.18 3.91
C SER A 10 -0.76 -2.66 2.94
N ILE A 11 -1.49 -3.71 3.29
CA ILE A 11 -2.46 -4.37 2.40
C ILE A 11 -3.81 -4.58 3.09
N SER A 12 -4.87 -4.77 2.29
CA SER A 12 -6.24 -5.03 2.73
C SER A 12 -6.75 -3.82 3.51
N SER A 13 -7.31 -3.99 4.71
CA SER A 13 -7.81 -2.89 5.54
C SER A 13 -6.72 -2.15 6.31
N SER A 14 -5.49 -2.67 6.40
CA SER A 14 -4.42 -2.07 7.23
C SER A 14 -3.97 -0.65 6.82
N PRO A 15 -4.10 -0.16 5.55
CA PRO A 15 -3.81 1.23 5.21
C PRO A 15 -4.65 2.25 6.01
N TYR A 16 -5.79 1.83 6.58
CA TYR A 16 -6.54 2.62 7.57
C TYR A 16 -5.65 3.09 8.74
N LEU A 17 -4.79 2.23 9.26
CA LEU A 17 -3.91 2.58 10.39
C LEU A 17 -2.87 3.63 9.96
N LEU A 18 -2.37 3.53 8.73
CA LEU A 18 -1.47 4.52 8.14
C LEU A 18 -2.17 5.86 7.94
N ALA A 19 -3.42 5.86 7.47
CA ALA A 19 -4.24 7.06 7.34
C ALA A 19 -4.44 7.73 8.70
N LYS A 20 -4.82 6.95 9.72
CA LYS A 20 -5.04 7.43 11.09
C LYS A 20 -3.77 8.00 11.74
N ALA A 21 -2.60 7.44 11.40
CA ALA A 21 -1.31 7.96 11.83
C ALA A 21 -0.83 9.18 11.02
N GLY A 22 -1.54 9.58 9.96
CA GLY A 22 -1.18 10.69 9.08
C GLY A 22 -0.11 10.35 8.03
N VAL A 23 0.28 9.09 7.90
CA VAL A 23 1.31 8.62 6.95
C VAL A 23 0.84 8.73 5.49
N LEU A 24 -0.48 8.65 5.25
CA LEU A 24 -1.05 8.78 3.90
C LEU A 24 -1.33 10.24 3.46
N LYS A 25 -1.10 11.23 4.31
CA LYS A 25 -1.39 12.63 3.97
C LYS A 25 -0.54 13.10 2.78
N GLY A 26 -1.19 13.60 1.73
CA GLY A 26 -0.56 14.02 0.49
C GLY A 26 0.03 12.87 -0.34
N LYS A 27 -0.35 11.62 -0.08
CA LYS A 27 0.22 10.43 -0.72
C LYS A 27 -0.81 9.63 -1.48
N LYS A 28 -0.49 9.20 -2.69
CA LYS A 28 -1.36 8.28 -3.44
C LYS A 28 -1.45 6.94 -2.72
N TYR A 29 -2.66 6.39 -2.63
CA TYR A 29 -2.90 5.12 -1.95
C TYR A 29 -4.07 4.34 -2.55
N THR A 30 -4.14 3.06 -2.19
CA THR A 30 -5.33 2.22 -2.31
C THR A 30 -5.58 1.52 -0.97
N VAL A 31 -6.79 0.99 -0.75
CA VAL A 31 -7.17 0.32 0.50
C VAL A 31 -8.31 -0.66 0.27
N GLY A 32 -8.30 -1.79 0.96
CA GLY A 32 -9.37 -2.78 0.99
C GLY A 32 -10.59 -2.34 1.82
N LEU A 33 -11.08 -1.12 1.61
CA LEU A 33 -12.30 -0.59 2.21
C LEU A 33 -13.21 -0.04 1.11
N THR A 34 -14.53 -0.17 1.27
CA THR A 34 -15.50 0.42 0.36
C THR A 34 -15.42 1.94 0.38
N GLU A 35 -15.90 2.60 -0.68
CA GLU A 35 -15.99 4.05 -0.73
C GLU A 35 -16.80 4.63 0.44
N GLN A 36 -17.98 4.05 0.72
CA GLN A 36 -18.82 4.45 1.86
C GLN A 36 -18.10 4.32 3.20
N ALA A 37 -17.28 3.27 3.39
CA ALA A 37 -16.49 3.11 4.61
C ALA A 37 -15.40 4.19 4.71
N ARG A 38 -14.72 4.53 3.61
CA ARG A 38 -13.72 5.61 3.57
C ARG A 38 -14.35 6.97 3.88
N GLU A 39 -15.51 7.26 3.30
CA GLU A 39 -16.28 8.48 3.57
C GLU A 39 -16.72 8.58 5.04
N THR A 40 -17.26 7.48 5.58
CA THR A 40 -17.73 7.41 6.97
C THR A 40 -16.59 7.63 7.97
N LEU A 41 -15.39 7.11 7.65
CA LEU A 41 -14.21 7.28 8.51
C LEU A 41 -13.65 8.71 8.45
N GLY A 42 -13.82 9.44 7.33
CA GLY A 42 -13.47 10.85 7.20
C GLY A 42 -11.98 11.21 7.32
N ILE A 43 -11.08 10.22 7.36
CA ILE A 43 -9.62 10.41 7.53
C ILE A 43 -8.81 10.27 6.23
N PHE A 44 -9.48 9.96 5.13
CA PHE A 44 -8.89 9.64 3.84
C PHE A 44 -9.00 10.82 2.88
N GLU A 45 -7.89 11.24 2.27
CA GLU A 45 -7.87 12.28 1.22
C GLU A 45 -8.32 11.67 -0.11
N ARG A 46 -9.57 11.94 -0.48
CA ARG A 46 -10.27 11.27 -1.58
C ARG A 46 -9.60 11.48 -2.93
N GLU A 47 -8.96 12.63 -3.13
CA GLU A 47 -8.19 13.01 -4.31
C GLU A 47 -6.92 12.16 -4.52
N HIS A 48 -6.43 11.50 -3.46
CA HIS A 48 -5.24 10.66 -3.51
C HIS A 48 -5.54 9.16 -3.60
N TYR A 49 -6.82 8.78 -3.47
CA TYR A 49 -7.24 7.40 -3.65
C TYR A 49 -7.13 6.95 -5.12
N SER A 50 -6.81 5.68 -5.32
CA SER A 50 -6.76 5.02 -6.63
C SER A 50 -7.45 3.66 -6.59
N ASP A 51 -8.22 3.34 -7.65
CA ASP A 51 -8.86 2.04 -7.84
C ASP A 51 -7.89 0.92 -8.28
N ASN A 52 -6.59 1.22 -8.40
CA ASN A 52 -5.58 0.21 -8.67
C ASN A 52 -5.47 -0.78 -7.50
N LEU A 53 -5.17 -2.04 -7.82
CA LEU A 53 -4.97 -3.10 -6.82
C LEU A 53 -3.78 -2.83 -5.90
N VAL A 54 -2.74 -2.17 -6.43
CA VAL A 54 -1.53 -1.77 -5.71
C VAL A 54 -1.13 -0.37 -6.14
N VAL A 55 -0.71 0.45 -5.18
CA VAL A 55 -0.21 1.80 -5.39
C VAL A 55 1.12 1.96 -4.68
N GLN A 56 2.10 2.55 -5.36
CA GLN A 56 3.37 2.97 -4.76
C GLN A 56 3.54 4.48 -4.91
N ASP A 57 3.80 5.15 -3.80
CA ASP A 57 4.19 6.56 -3.72
C ASP A 57 5.53 6.65 -2.98
N GLY A 58 6.62 6.72 -3.74
CA GLY A 58 7.98 6.66 -3.20
C GLY A 58 8.24 5.34 -2.46
N LYS A 59 8.35 5.41 -1.13
CA LYS A 59 8.63 4.28 -0.22
C LYS A 59 7.40 3.77 0.53
N LEU A 60 6.21 4.24 0.13
CA LEU A 60 4.94 3.76 0.63
C LEU A 60 4.30 2.88 -0.44
N ILE A 61 3.98 1.64 -0.07
CA ILE A 61 3.22 0.70 -0.90
C ILE A 61 1.91 0.38 -0.18
N THR A 62 0.79 0.59 -0.85
CA THR A 62 -0.53 0.18 -0.36
C THR A 62 -1.21 -0.75 -1.36
N ALA A 63 -2.04 -1.67 -0.88
CA ALA A 63 -2.71 -2.64 -1.75
C ALA A 63 -4.10 -3.05 -1.23
N THR A 64 -4.98 -3.42 -2.15
CA THR A 64 -6.21 -4.17 -1.83
C THR A 64 -5.88 -5.65 -1.63
N GLY A 65 -6.74 -6.40 -0.94
CA GLY A 65 -6.48 -7.81 -0.65
C GLY A 65 -6.32 -8.69 -1.90
N SER A 66 -7.06 -8.41 -2.98
CA SER A 66 -6.94 -9.11 -4.26
C SER A 66 -5.62 -8.84 -4.99
N GLY A 67 -4.89 -7.78 -4.60
CA GLY A 67 -3.59 -7.43 -5.16
C GLY A 67 -2.39 -8.14 -4.52
N PHE A 68 -2.56 -9.16 -3.67
CA PHE A 68 -1.48 -9.69 -2.83
C PHE A 68 -0.24 -10.18 -3.60
N ILE A 69 -0.43 -10.77 -4.80
CA ILE A 69 0.69 -11.20 -5.66
C ILE A 69 1.49 -9.98 -6.13
N GLN A 70 0.82 -8.97 -6.70
CA GLN A 70 1.46 -7.74 -7.16
C GLN A 70 2.12 -6.98 -6.01
N PHE A 71 1.47 -6.96 -4.83
CA PHE A 71 1.98 -6.36 -3.61
C PHE A 71 3.29 -7.03 -3.15
N GLY A 72 3.30 -8.35 -3.08
CA GLY A 72 4.50 -9.13 -2.71
C GLY A 72 5.64 -8.93 -3.70
N THR A 73 5.33 -9.00 -5.00
CA THR A 73 6.31 -8.73 -6.06
C THR A 73 6.92 -7.33 -5.94
N LEU A 74 6.09 -6.32 -5.70
CA LEU A 74 6.54 -4.92 -5.62
C LEU A 74 7.39 -4.66 -4.37
N ILE A 75 7.05 -5.28 -3.23
CA ILE A 75 7.90 -5.23 -2.02
C ILE A 75 9.27 -5.82 -2.30
N GLY A 76 9.32 -7.03 -2.91
CA GLY A 76 10.58 -7.69 -3.21
C GLY A 76 11.48 -6.82 -4.09
N LYS A 77 10.91 -6.20 -5.13
CA LYS A 77 11.61 -5.24 -6.01
C LYS A 77 12.07 -3.98 -5.25
N ALA A 78 11.20 -3.38 -4.43
CA ALA A 78 11.52 -2.19 -3.64
C ALA A 78 12.61 -2.43 -2.58
N LEU A 79 12.73 -3.67 -2.10
CA LEU A 79 13.79 -4.13 -1.20
C LEU A 79 15.05 -4.65 -1.93
N ASN A 80 15.07 -4.60 -3.26
CA ASN A 80 16.16 -5.09 -4.11
C ASN A 80 16.50 -6.58 -3.87
N LEU A 81 15.47 -7.42 -3.72
CA LEU A 81 15.60 -8.86 -3.53
C LEU A 81 15.54 -9.60 -4.87
N SER A 82 16.31 -10.69 -4.98
CA SER A 82 16.17 -11.69 -6.04
C SER A 82 15.34 -12.87 -5.54
N PHE A 83 14.24 -13.19 -6.22
CA PHE A 83 13.35 -14.31 -5.90
C PHE A 83 12.51 -14.70 -7.13
N ASP A 84 11.91 -15.89 -7.11
CA ASP A 84 10.97 -16.33 -8.15
C ASP A 84 9.56 -15.81 -7.82
N GLU A 85 9.06 -14.87 -8.63
CA GLU A 85 7.71 -14.31 -8.47
C GLU A 85 6.60 -15.37 -8.57
N ARG A 86 6.86 -16.51 -9.23
CA ARG A 86 5.88 -17.61 -9.37
C ARG A 86 5.59 -18.32 -8.05
N TRP A 87 6.41 -18.13 -7.02
CA TRP A 87 6.14 -18.66 -5.67
C TRP A 87 4.75 -18.27 -5.14
N TYR A 88 4.21 -17.12 -5.57
CA TYR A 88 2.87 -16.67 -5.19
C TYR A 88 1.71 -17.42 -5.89
N GLN A 89 1.97 -18.20 -6.93
CA GLN A 89 0.95 -18.82 -7.79
C GLN A 89 0.58 -20.25 -7.37
N GLY A 90 1.38 -20.89 -6.49
CA GLY A 90 1.19 -22.29 -6.09
C GLY A 90 1.85 -23.27 -7.04
#